data_AF-A0A6H1ZFU7-F1
#
_entry.id   AF-A0A6H1ZFU7-F1
#
_cell.length_a   1.000
_cell.length_b   1.000
_cell.length_c   1.000
_cell.angle_alpha   90.00
_cell.angle_beta   90.00
_cell.angle_gamma   90.00
#
_symmetry.space_group_name_H-M   'P 1'
#
loop_
_entity.id
_entity.type
_entity.pdbx_description
1 polymer ?
#
loop_
_entity_poly.entity_id
_entity_poly.type
_entity_poly.pdbx_seq_one_letter_code
_entity_poly.pdbx_strand_id
1 'polypeptide(L)'
;MAVVIIPKYPSDMKSWCKLKGIKIKNNRVRLWKCTNKYGYDFYTGKVLYNTKKEIICHDWEEHYERECGHAFHLADSPQGALFFCQDKEKSRLFEMSANINDCKCFGGNPEYPMKIRAKKCRMVKECPIKDFI
;
A
#
# COMPACT_ATOMS: atom_id res chain seq x y z
N MET A 1 -27.89 25.67 -6.94
CA MET A 1 -26.89 24.79 -7.59
C MET A 1 -26.00 24.23 -6.49
N ALA A 2 -25.91 22.90 -6.35
CA ALA A 2 -24.98 22.31 -5.39
C ALA A 2 -23.56 22.44 -5.95
N VAL A 3 -22.68 23.11 -5.21
CA VAL A 3 -21.25 23.14 -5.53
C VAL A 3 -20.70 21.76 -5.17
N VAL A 4 -20.42 20.94 -6.18
CA VAL A 4 -19.70 19.68 -5.99
C VAL A 4 -18.24 20.04 -5.75
N ILE A 5 -17.83 20.04 -4.49
CA ILE A 5 -16.42 20.16 -4.12
C ILE A 5 -15.78 18.80 -4.42
N ILE A 6 -15.00 18.71 -5.49
CA ILE A 6 -14.17 17.53 -5.75
C ILE A 6 -12.93 17.66 -4.84
N PRO A 7 -12.78 16.81 -3.82
CA PRO A 7 -11.61 16.87 -2.96
C PRO A 7 -10.37 16.57 -3.80
N LYS A 8 -9.45 17.54 -3.88
CA LYS A 8 -8.18 17.37 -4.58
C LYS A 8 -7.31 16.39 -3.80
N TYR A 9 -7.17 15.16 -4.30
CA TYR A 9 -6.34 14.17 -3.62
C TYR A 9 -4.85 14.55 -3.71
N PRO A 10 -4.07 14.38 -2.63
CA PRO A 10 -2.64 14.66 -2.63
C PRO A 10 -1.88 13.95 -3.74
N SER A 11 -0.97 14.66 -4.39
CA SER A 11 -0.07 14.12 -5.42
C SER A 11 1.36 13.85 -4.91
N ASP A 12 1.62 14.12 -3.63
CA ASP A 12 2.88 13.79 -2.98
C ASP A 12 2.68 12.99 -1.67
N MET A 13 3.69 12.19 -1.33
CA MET A 13 3.63 11.30 -0.17
C MET A 13 3.50 12.04 1.17
N LYS A 14 4.08 13.24 1.33
CA LYS A 14 4.01 13.97 2.60
C LYS A 14 2.59 14.45 2.87
N SER A 15 1.96 15.03 1.86
CA SER A 15 0.58 15.49 1.90
C SER A 15 -0.39 14.31 2.04
N TRP A 16 -0.14 13.19 1.35
CA TRP A 16 -0.94 11.96 1.51
C TRP A 16 -0.84 11.40 2.92
N CYS A 17 0.37 11.29 3.49
CA CYS A 17 0.55 10.85 4.87
C CYS A 17 -0.14 11.78 5.88
N LYS A 18 -0.05 13.10 5.67
CA LYS A 18 -0.75 14.09 6.51
C LYS A 18 -2.26 13.88 6.46
N LEU A 19 -2.83 13.72 5.26
CA LEU A 19 -4.26 13.44 5.07
C LEU A 19 -4.71 12.16 5.79
N LYS A 20 -3.88 11.11 5.75
CA LYS A 20 -4.17 9.81 6.35
C LYS A 20 -3.78 9.68 7.83
N GLY A 21 -3.22 10.72 8.44
CA GLY A 21 -2.72 10.67 9.82
C GLY A 21 -1.51 9.74 10.02
N ILE A 22 -0.78 9.42 8.95
CA ILE A 22 0.38 8.52 8.98
C ILE A 22 1.63 9.31 9.35
N LYS A 23 2.33 8.86 10.39
CA LYS A 23 3.59 9.47 10.85
C LYS A 23 4.76 9.02 9.97
N ILE A 24 5.50 9.99 9.44
CA ILE A 24 6.78 9.76 8.77
C ILE A 24 7.89 9.79 9.83
N LYS A 25 8.74 8.76 9.87
CA LYS A 25 9.92 8.69 10.74
C LYS A 25 11.13 8.25 9.93
N ASN A 26 12.23 9.00 10.00
CA ASN A 26 13.47 8.72 9.26
C ASN A 26 13.22 8.47 7.75
N ASN A 27 12.41 9.33 7.13
CA ASN A 27 11.98 9.22 5.73
C ASN A 27 11.21 7.94 5.35
N ARG A 28 10.68 7.21 6.34
CA ARG A 28 9.92 5.98 6.13
C ARG A 28 8.54 6.07 6.74
N VAL A 29 7.63 5.30 6.17
CA VAL A 29 6.24 5.16 6.60
C VAL A 29 5.93 3.71 6.94
N ARG A 30 4.94 3.51 7.82
CA ARG A 30 4.33 2.20 8.09
C ARG A 30 3.04 2.11 7.30
N LEU A 31 2.92 1.06 6.51
CA LEU A 31 1.79 0.79 5.62
C LEU A 31 1.41 -0.68 5.73
N TRP A 32 0.36 -1.09 5.02
CA TRP A 32 -0.22 -2.42 5.20
C TRP A 32 -0.27 -3.19 3.90
N LYS A 33 0.00 -4.49 3.98
CA LYS A 33 -0.11 -5.40 2.85
C LYS A 33 -0.85 -6.66 3.28
N CYS A 34 -1.88 -7.01 2.52
CA CYS A 34 -2.51 -8.32 2.59
C CYS A 34 -1.94 -9.21 1.47
N THR A 35 -1.73 -10.48 1.78
CA THR A 35 -1.19 -11.51 0.89
C THR A 35 -1.97 -12.81 1.04
N ASN A 36 -1.74 -13.76 0.13
CA ASN A 36 -2.29 -15.10 0.29
C ASN A 36 -1.71 -15.82 1.54
N LYS A 37 -2.22 -17.02 1.82
CA LYS A 37 -1.79 -17.86 2.95
C LYS A 37 -0.30 -18.20 2.98
N TYR A 38 0.38 -18.09 1.85
CA TYR A 38 1.81 -18.37 1.72
C TYR A 38 2.68 -17.11 1.81
N GLY A 39 2.08 -15.91 1.93
CA GLY A 39 2.80 -14.64 2.02
C GLY A 39 3.11 -13.99 0.67
N TYR A 40 2.53 -14.49 -0.43
CA TYR A 40 2.72 -13.96 -1.77
C TYR A 40 1.61 -12.98 -2.17
N ASP A 41 1.91 -12.02 -3.05
CA ASP A 41 0.89 -11.12 -3.59
C ASP A 41 -0.23 -11.87 -4.32
N PHE A 42 -1.44 -11.32 -4.28
CA PHE A 42 -2.61 -11.94 -4.91
C PHE A 42 -2.61 -11.87 -6.43
N TYR A 43 -2.00 -10.84 -7.04
CA TYR A 43 -2.12 -10.59 -8.48
C TYR A 43 -1.18 -11.49 -9.30
N THR A 44 0.10 -11.54 -8.94
CA THR A 44 1.12 -12.32 -9.66
C THR A 44 1.45 -13.64 -8.97
N GLY A 45 1.29 -13.72 -7.63
CA GLY A 45 1.72 -14.87 -6.85
C GLY A 45 3.24 -15.06 -6.78
N LYS A 46 4.03 -14.08 -7.25
CA LYS A 46 5.49 -14.20 -7.41
C LYS A 46 6.27 -13.47 -6.33
N VAL A 47 5.69 -12.44 -5.72
CA VAL A 47 6.39 -11.57 -4.78
C VAL A 47 6.10 -12.03 -3.36
N LEU A 48 7.13 -12.51 -2.65
CA LEU A 48 7.05 -12.93 -1.26
C LEU A 48 7.33 -11.76 -0.31
N TYR A 49 6.39 -11.47 0.60
CA TYR A 49 6.48 -10.31 1.50
C TYR A 49 6.99 -10.66 2.91
N ASN A 50 7.17 -11.94 3.24
CA ASN A 50 7.50 -12.41 4.60
C ASN A 50 8.97 -12.18 5.04
N THR A 51 9.61 -11.11 4.57
CA THR A 51 11.04 -10.85 4.78
C THR A 51 11.31 -9.46 5.37
N LYS A 52 12.27 -9.40 6.30
CA LYS A 52 12.80 -8.13 6.84
C LYS A 52 13.76 -7.42 5.88
N LYS A 53 14.23 -8.11 4.84
CA LYS A 53 15.06 -7.52 3.78
C LYS A 53 14.19 -6.65 2.87
N GLU A 54 14.79 -5.66 2.22
CA GLU A 54 14.09 -4.87 1.20
C GLU A 54 13.77 -5.79 0.01
N ILE A 55 12.49 -5.81 -0.38
CA ILE A 55 12.03 -6.34 -1.66
C ILE A 55 11.93 -5.20 -2.66
N ILE A 56 12.26 -5.47 -3.93
CA ILE A 56 12.32 -4.49 -5.00
C ILE A 56 11.36 -4.92 -6.11
N CYS A 57 10.50 -4.01 -6.55
CA CYS A 57 9.66 -4.17 -7.73
C CYS A 57 10.53 -3.88 -8.97
N HIS A 58 10.94 -4.93 -9.67
CA HIS A 58 11.86 -4.84 -10.81
C HIS A 58 11.20 -4.30 -12.09
N ASP A 59 9.89 -4.45 -12.19
CA ASP A 59 9.02 -3.96 -13.26
C ASP A 59 8.44 -2.57 -12.97
N TRP A 60 9.08 -1.79 -12.08
CA TRP A 60 8.60 -0.46 -11.70
C TRP A 60 8.50 0.50 -12.88
N GLU A 61 7.33 1.11 -13.05
CA GLU A 61 7.07 2.14 -14.07
C GLU A 61 6.78 3.51 -13.46
N GLU A 62 7.59 4.49 -13.84
CA GLU A 62 7.49 5.88 -13.38
C GLU A 62 6.20 6.56 -13.85
N HIS A 63 5.82 6.34 -15.10
CA HIS A 63 4.62 6.88 -15.73
C HIS A 63 3.64 5.73 -15.95
N TYR A 64 2.50 5.77 -15.26
CA TYR A 64 1.55 4.67 -15.27
C TYR A 64 0.12 5.20 -15.34
N GLU A 65 -0.68 4.60 -16.23
CA GLU A 65 -2.07 5.00 -16.45
C GLU A 65 -3.07 4.01 -15.82
N ARG A 66 -2.63 2.81 -15.48
CA ARG A 66 -3.47 1.75 -14.88
C ARG A 66 -3.31 1.74 -13.37
N GLU A 67 -4.03 0.87 -12.67
CA GLU A 67 -3.94 0.79 -11.20
C GLU A 67 -3.14 -0.40 -10.65
N CYS A 68 -3.06 -1.51 -11.39
CA CYS A 68 -2.51 -2.79 -10.93
C CYS A 68 -1.25 -3.17 -11.71
N GLY A 69 -0.22 -3.76 -11.08
CA GLY A 69 1.05 -4.10 -11.74
C GLY A 69 2.10 -2.97 -11.67
N HIS A 70 3.36 -3.30 -11.98
CA HIS A 70 4.47 -2.34 -12.06
C HIS A 70 4.75 -1.54 -10.77
N ALA A 71 4.26 -2.02 -9.63
CA ALA A 71 4.49 -1.45 -8.30
C ALA A 71 4.00 -2.41 -7.20
N PHE A 72 4.55 -2.27 -6.00
CA PHE A 72 3.91 -2.81 -4.81
C PHE A 72 2.80 -1.89 -4.32
N HIS A 73 1.58 -2.43 -4.17
CA HIS A 73 0.49 -1.71 -3.56
C HIS A 73 0.46 -1.92 -2.06
N LEU A 74 0.59 -0.82 -1.32
CA LEU A 74 0.55 -0.76 0.13
C LEU A 74 -0.58 0.17 0.57
N ALA A 75 -1.37 -0.26 1.55
CA ALA A 75 -2.52 0.49 2.05
C ALA A 75 -2.17 1.36 3.27
N ASP A 76 -2.95 2.40 3.49
CA ASP A 76 -2.90 3.30 4.64
C ASP A 76 -3.26 2.61 5.97
N SER A 77 -4.06 1.55 5.89
CA SER A 77 -4.69 0.89 7.03
C SER A 77 -4.83 -0.63 6.82
N PRO A 78 -4.97 -1.40 7.90
CA PRO A 78 -5.34 -2.81 7.83
C PRO A 78 -6.61 -3.05 7.00
N GLN A 79 -7.65 -2.24 7.23
CA GLN A 79 -8.92 -2.34 6.52
C GLN A 79 -8.76 -2.06 5.03
N GLY A 80 -7.96 -1.06 4.66
CA GLY A 80 -7.62 -0.78 3.27
C GLY A 80 -6.86 -1.94 2.60
N ALA A 81 -5.99 -2.63 3.33
CA ALA A 81 -5.31 -3.82 2.81
C ALA A 81 -6.25 -5.02 2.67
N LEU A 82 -7.17 -5.21 3.61
CA LEU A 82 -8.15 -6.30 3.63
C LEU A 82 -9.31 -6.09 2.64
N PHE A 83 -9.55 -4.86 2.20
CA PHE A 83 -10.59 -4.54 1.21
C PHE A 83 -10.44 -5.34 -0.09
N PHE A 84 -9.20 -5.59 -0.53
CA PHE A 84 -8.89 -6.33 -1.77
C PHE A 84 -8.71 -7.84 -1.56
N CYS A 85 -8.95 -8.33 -0.35
CA CYS A 85 -8.72 -9.71 0.02
C CYS A 85 -9.97 -10.55 -0.22
N GLN A 86 -9.88 -11.59 -1.05
CA GLN A 86 -11.00 -12.48 -1.35
C GLN A 86 -11.35 -13.42 -0.18
N ASP A 87 -10.33 -13.96 0.52
CA ASP A 87 -10.49 -14.88 1.65
C ASP A 87 -9.66 -14.37 2.84
N LYS A 88 -10.31 -13.64 3.75
CA LYS A 88 -9.65 -13.03 4.91
C LYS A 88 -9.15 -14.07 5.91
N GLU A 89 -9.80 -15.22 6.01
CA GLU A 89 -9.44 -16.26 7.00
C GLU A 89 -8.13 -16.96 6.64
N LYS A 90 -7.87 -17.12 5.34
CA LYS A 90 -6.63 -17.74 4.85
C LYS A 90 -5.51 -16.74 4.57
N SER A 91 -5.81 -15.45 4.57
CA SER A 91 -4.81 -14.45 4.18
C SER A 91 -3.86 -14.09 5.30
N ARG A 92 -2.77 -13.42 4.94
CA ARG A 92 -1.78 -12.91 5.90
C ARG A 92 -1.71 -11.40 5.77
N LEU A 93 -1.61 -10.72 6.90
CA LEU A 93 -1.53 -9.27 6.98
C LEU A 93 -0.17 -8.86 7.53
N PHE A 94 0.52 -8.01 6.79
CA PHE A 94 1.83 -7.49 7.14
C PHE A 94 1.78 -5.98 7.35
N GLU A 95 2.41 -5.53 8.43
CA GLU A 95 2.87 -4.15 8.52
C GLU A 95 4.19 -4.04 7.74
N MET A 96 4.21 -3.13 6.79
CA MET A 96 5.31 -2.89 5.86
C MET A 96 5.95 -1.55 6.14
N SER A 97 7.24 -1.44 5.83
CA SER A 97 7.95 -0.17 5.84
C SER A 97 8.43 0.17 4.45
N ALA A 98 8.12 1.37 3.98
CA ALA A 98 8.60 1.89 2.71
C ALA A 98 9.28 3.25 2.92
N ASN A 99 10.29 3.55 2.11
CA ASN A 99 10.86 4.90 2.04
C ASN A 99 9.92 5.78 1.20
N ILE A 100 9.60 6.98 1.67
CA ILE A 100 8.67 7.86 0.96
C ILE A 100 9.18 8.28 -0.43
N ASN A 101 10.50 8.28 -0.64
CA ASN A 101 11.11 8.59 -1.94
C ASN A 101 10.97 7.42 -2.94
N ASP A 102 10.77 6.20 -2.44
CA ASP A 102 10.49 5.02 -3.25
C ASP A 102 8.97 4.81 -3.43
N CYS A 103 8.14 5.81 -3.08
CA CYS A 103 6.69 5.73 -3.12
C CYS A 103 6.08 6.82 -4.01
N LYS A 104 4.95 6.49 -4.64
CA LYS A 104 4.06 7.44 -5.31
C LYS A 104 2.64 7.25 -4.81
N CYS A 105 2.00 8.34 -4.42
CA CYS A 105 0.55 8.34 -4.26
C CYS A 105 -0.11 8.53 -5.63
N PHE A 106 -1.23 7.88 -5.84
CA PHE A 106 -2.09 8.16 -6.99
C PHE A 106 -2.72 9.54 -6.77
N GLY A 107 -2.20 10.55 -7.47
CA GLY A 107 -2.65 11.94 -7.30
C GLY A 107 -4.04 12.21 -7.87
N GLY A 108 -4.69 13.28 -7.40
CA GLY A 108 -5.86 13.87 -8.06
C GLY A 108 -7.19 13.26 -7.66
N ASN A 109 -7.50 12.04 -8.13
CA ASN A 109 -8.76 11.33 -7.87
C ASN A 109 -8.62 9.80 -8.08
N PRO A 110 -7.88 9.09 -7.22
CA PRO A 110 -7.76 7.64 -7.34
C PRO A 110 -9.08 6.94 -6.98
N GLU A 111 -9.43 5.88 -7.71
CA GLU A 111 -10.53 4.97 -7.35
C GLU A 111 -10.29 4.37 -5.94
N TYR A 112 -9.02 4.18 -5.58
CA TYR A 112 -8.60 3.66 -4.28
C TYR A 112 -7.62 4.61 -3.56
N PRO A 113 -8.13 5.67 -2.92
CA PRO A 113 -7.30 6.64 -2.23
C PRO A 113 -6.55 6.10 -1.01
N MET A 114 -6.91 4.90 -0.57
CA MET A 114 -6.33 4.21 0.57
C MET A 114 -5.01 3.50 0.24
N LYS A 115 -4.58 3.43 -1.03
CA LYS A 115 -3.33 2.74 -1.42
C LYS A 115 -2.32 3.69 -2.07
N ILE A 116 -1.04 3.33 -1.95
CA ILE A 116 0.07 3.95 -2.68
C ILE A 116 0.82 2.90 -3.49
N ARG A 117 1.63 3.35 -4.44
CA ARG A 117 2.60 2.54 -5.17
C ARG A 117 3.96 2.66 -4.48
N ALA A 118 4.62 1.54 -4.25
CA ALA A 118 5.97 1.49 -3.71
C ALA A 118 6.89 0.68 -4.63
N LYS A 119 8.07 1.21 -4.90
CA LYS A 119 9.16 0.53 -5.61
C LYS A 119 9.89 -0.46 -4.72
N LYS A 120 10.04 -0.10 -3.43
CA LYS A 120 10.74 -0.91 -2.42
C LYS A 120 10.01 -0.88 -1.10
N CYS A 121 10.00 -2.01 -0.41
CA CYS A 121 9.51 -2.09 0.96
C CYS A 121 10.10 -3.30 1.68
N ARG A 122 9.88 -3.39 3.00
CA ARG A 122 10.25 -4.55 3.82
C ARG A 122 9.21 -4.82 4.90
N MET A 123 9.08 -6.07 5.32
CA MET A 123 8.20 -6.42 6.43
C MET A 123 8.74 -5.87 7.74
N VAL A 124 7.83 -5.34 8.55
CA VAL A 124 8.07 -4.90 9.93
C VAL A 124 7.64 -5.96 10.89
N LYS A 125 6.45 -6.51 10.68
CA LYS A 125 5.86 -7.61 11.45
C LYS A 125 4.67 -8.17 10.68
N GLU A 126 4.32 -9.39 11.04
CA GLU A 126 3.03 -9.98 10.70
C GLU A 126 2.04 -9.66 11.81
N CYS A 127 0.79 -9.40 11.42
CA CYS A 127 -0.29 -9.03 12.30
C CYS A 127 -1.45 -10.03 12.14
N PRO A 128 -2.03 -10.56 13.23
CA PRO A 128 -3.20 -11.40 13.14
C PRO A 128 -4.38 -10.64 12.52
N ILE A 129 -5.03 -11.21 11.49
CA ILE A 129 -6.16 -10.55 10.81
C ILE A 129 -7.35 -10.34 11.75
N LYS A 130 -7.57 -11.28 12.68
CA LYS A 130 -8.64 -11.25 13.68
C LYS A 130 -8.66 -9.98 14.56
N ASP A 131 -7.54 -9.26 14.63
CA ASP A 131 -7.42 -8.03 15.42
C ASP A 131 -7.96 -6.80 14.66
N PHE A 132 -8.39 -6.95 13.39
CA PHE A 132 -8.75 -5.85 12.48
C PHE A 132 -10.08 -6.06 11.72
N ILE A 133 -10.76 -7.18 11.98
CA ILE A 133 -12.09 -7.51 11.41
C ILE A 133 -13.17 -7.37 12.46
#